data_AF-A0A8H8DMU9-F1
#
_entry.id   AF-A0A8H8DMU9-F1
#
_cell.length_a   1.000
_cell.length_b   1.000
_cell.length_c   1.000
_cell.angle_alpha   90.00
_cell.angle_beta   90.00
_cell.angle_gamma   90.00
#
_symmetry.space_group_name_H-M   'P 1'
#
loop_
_entity.id
_entity.type
_entity.pdbx_description
1 polymer ?
#
loop_
_entity_poly.entity_id
_entity_poly.type
_entity_poly.pdbx_seq_one_letter_code
_entity_poly.pdbx_strand_id
1 'polypeptide(L)'
;MYTTRPYPSIADAALFMSLFPLLHPIHSYMRYKFATTLCFFYCSSLGPAFYYLWIYAGSGNANFFYSITLVWNFNLSIIITDIIFAILKMELEIERPDMKGVDVIQVNY
;
A
#
# COMPACT_ATOMS: atom_id res chain seq x y z
N MET A 1 24.76 -20.55 -6.49
CA MET A 1 25.07 -19.62 -5.39
C MET A 1 24.29 -18.33 -5.66
N TYR A 2 23.04 -18.25 -5.20
CA TYR A 2 22.17 -17.08 -5.44
C TYR A 2 22.27 -16.16 -4.23
N THR A 3 23.32 -15.35 -4.22
CA THR A 3 23.53 -14.33 -3.19
C THR A 3 22.46 -13.25 -3.36
N THR A 4 21.59 -13.14 -2.37
CA THR A 4 20.73 -11.98 -2.04
C THR A 4 20.79 -10.85 -3.05
N ARG A 5 19.73 -10.68 -3.86
CA ARG A 5 19.59 -9.51 -4.72
C ARG A 5 19.50 -8.26 -3.81
N PRO A 6 20.37 -7.24 -3.99
CA PRO A 6 20.36 -6.04 -3.16
C PRO A 6 19.21 -5.08 -3.49
N TYR A 7 18.56 -5.25 -4.64
CA TYR A 7 17.48 -4.37 -5.09
C TYR A 7 16.13 -5.04 -4.86
N PRO A 8 15.24 -4.44 -4.04
CA PRO A 8 13.86 -4.89 -3.94
C PRO A 8 13.23 -4.82 -5.33
N SER A 9 12.65 -5.94 -5.74
CA SER A 9 11.97 -6.11 -7.01
C SER A 9 10.47 -5.93 -6.83
N ILE A 10 9.76 -5.64 -7.91
CA ILE A 10 8.29 -5.67 -7.92
C ILE A 10 7.73 -7.02 -7.44
N ALA A 11 8.50 -8.11 -7.58
CA ALA A 11 8.12 -9.42 -7.07
C ALA A 11 8.08 -9.49 -5.53
N ASP A 12 8.90 -8.70 -4.83
CA ASP A 12 8.89 -8.65 -3.36
C ASP A 12 7.60 -8.00 -2.84
N ALA A 13 7.09 -6.98 -3.54
CA ALA A 13 5.77 -6.41 -3.26
C ALA A 13 4.62 -7.36 -3.66
N ALA A 14 4.78 -8.17 -4.70
CA ALA A 14 3.77 -9.13 -5.14
C ALA A 14 3.48 -10.22 -4.09
N LEU A 15 4.47 -10.63 -3.29
CA LEU A 15 4.27 -11.53 -2.15
C LEU A 15 3.39 -10.92 -1.06
N PHE A 16 3.57 -9.64 -0.76
CA PHE A 16 2.69 -8.94 0.18
C PHE A 16 1.27 -8.79 -0.40
N MET A 17 1.16 -8.46 -1.69
CA MET A 17 -0.13 -8.31 -2.37
C MET A 17 -0.88 -9.65 -2.50
N SER A 18 -0.20 -10.78 -2.58
CA SER A 18 -0.84 -12.11 -2.64
C SER A 18 -1.46 -12.55 -1.31
N LEU A 19 -1.03 -11.95 -0.19
CA LEU A 19 -1.64 -12.16 1.13
C LEU A 19 -2.91 -11.31 1.33
N PHE A 20 -3.13 -10.30 0.48
CA PHE A 20 -4.26 -9.38 0.60
C PHE A 20 -5.65 -10.04 0.59
N PRO A 21 -5.91 -11.11 -0.21
CA PRO A 21 -7.18 -11.85 -0.18
C PRO A 21 -7.43 -12.59 1.14
N LEU A 22 -6.38 -13.00 1.87
CA LEU A 22 -6.52 -13.67 3.17
C LEU A 22 -7.04 -12.72 4.25
N LEU A 23 -6.90 -11.41 4.04
CA LEU A 23 -7.34 -10.36 4.96
C LEU A 23 -8.82 -10.00 4.80
N HIS A 24 -9.62 -10.80 4.08
CA HIS A 24 -11.05 -10.54 3.83
C HIS A 24 -11.87 -10.11 5.07
N PRO A 25 -11.68 -10.68 6.28
CA PRO A 25 -12.42 -10.24 7.48
C PRO A 25 -12.06 -8.81 7.91
N ILE A 26 -10.82 -8.41 7.69
CA ILE A 26 -10.23 -7.13 8.13
C ILE A 26 -10.56 -6.02 7.14
N HIS A 27 -10.86 -6.38 5.87
CA HIS A 27 -11.19 -5.41 4.83
C HIS A 27 -12.31 -4.48 5.27
N SER A 28 -13.33 -4.93 6.00
CA SER A 28 -14.43 -4.04 6.45
C SER A 28 -13.96 -2.89 7.36
N TYR A 29 -12.86 -3.07 8.10
CA TYR A 29 -12.37 -2.09 9.08
C TYR A 29 -11.34 -1.09 8.50
N MET A 30 -10.78 -1.38 7.33
CA MET A 30 -9.83 -0.50 6.65
C MET A 30 -10.51 0.80 6.18
N ARG A 31 -9.91 1.97 6.43
CA ARG A 31 -10.48 3.29 6.08
C ARG A 31 -10.09 3.75 4.68
N TYR A 32 -8.88 3.41 4.21
CA TYR A 32 -8.29 4.03 3.02
C TYR A 32 -8.25 3.13 1.78
N LYS A 33 -8.97 2.00 1.80
CA LYS A 33 -9.01 1.00 0.70
C LYS A 33 -9.12 1.62 -0.69
N PHE A 34 -10.12 2.49 -0.89
CA PHE A 34 -10.38 3.07 -2.21
C PHE A 34 -9.24 3.96 -2.70
N ALA A 35 -8.76 4.88 -1.86
CA ALA A 35 -7.68 5.79 -2.20
C ALA A 35 -6.38 5.04 -2.53
N THR A 36 -6.06 4.05 -1.69
CA THR A 36 -4.89 3.20 -1.88
C THR A 36 -4.95 2.37 -3.16
N THR A 37 -6.10 1.74 -3.45
CA THR A 37 -6.26 0.94 -4.67
C THR A 37 -6.11 1.81 -5.92
N LEU A 38 -6.71 3.01 -5.92
CA LEU A 38 -6.55 3.95 -7.03
C LEU A 38 -5.08 4.38 -7.20
N CYS A 39 -4.37 4.62 -6.10
CA CYS A 39 -2.96 4.96 -6.11
C CYS A 39 -2.09 3.84 -6.72
N PHE A 40 -2.44 2.57 -6.50
CA PHE A 40 -1.78 1.45 -7.17
C PHE A 40 -2.02 1.43 -8.68
N PHE A 41 -3.26 1.64 -9.12
CA PHE A 41 -3.58 1.73 -10.56
C PHE A 41 -2.86 2.91 -11.21
N TYR A 42 -2.83 4.05 -10.52
CA TYR A 42 -2.08 5.22 -10.94
C TYR A 42 -0.58 4.89 -11.09
N CYS A 43 0.06 4.31 -10.08
CA CYS A 43 1.48 3.96 -10.16
C CYS A 43 1.79 2.91 -11.24
N SER A 44 0.92 1.92 -11.40
CA SER A 44 1.08 0.82 -12.36
C SER A 44 0.94 1.28 -13.81
N SER A 45 0.08 2.27 -14.07
CA SER A 45 -0.08 2.86 -15.41
C SER A 45 1.02 3.87 -15.74
N LEU A 46 1.49 4.63 -14.75
CA LEU A 46 2.55 5.63 -14.95
C LEU A 46 3.94 5.04 -15.12
N GLY A 47 4.24 3.90 -14.50
CA GLY A 47 5.53 3.23 -14.65
C GLY A 47 5.90 2.99 -16.12
N PRO A 48 5.05 2.30 -16.91
CA PRO A 48 5.23 2.12 -18.35
C PRO A 48 5.26 3.45 -19.13
N ALA A 49 4.46 4.44 -18.74
CA ALA A 49 4.45 5.75 -19.41
C ALA A 49 5.80 6.49 -19.24
N PHE A 50 6.36 6.47 -18.04
CA PHE A 50 7.69 7.02 -17.76
C PHE A 50 8.80 6.22 -18.46
N TYR A 51 8.68 4.90 -18.53
CA TYR A 51 9.58 4.08 -19.34
C TYR A 51 9.54 4.46 -20.82
N TYR A 52 8.34 4.67 -21.37
CA TYR A 52 8.20 5.10 -22.75
C TYR A 52 8.85 6.46 -23.01
N LEU A 53 8.60 7.43 -22.13
CA LEU A 53 9.18 8.76 -22.22
C LEU A 53 10.72 8.74 -22.12
N TRP A 54 11.27 7.84 -21.32
CA TRP A 54 12.70 7.67 -21.21
C TRP A 54 13.32 7.07 -22.46
N ILE A 55 12.85 5.90 -22.87
CA ILE A 55 13.52 5.08 -23.88
C ILE A 55 13.20 5.58 -25.28
N TYR A 56 11.94 5.93 -25.54
CA TYR A 56 11.48 6.25 -26.89
C TYR A 56 11.38 7.75 -27.15
N ALA A 57 10.84 8.53 -26.20
CA ALA A 57 10.71 9.97 -26.39
C ALA A 57 12.00 10.75 -26.09
N GLY A 58 12.97 10.15 -25.38
CA GLY A 58 14.23 10.78 -25.02
C GLY A 58 14.12 11.99 -24.09
N SER A 59 12.91 12.33 -23.61
CA SER A 59 12.64 13.44 -22.69
C SER A 59 12.55 12.98 -21.23
N GLY A 60 12.72 11.69 -20.95
CA GLY A 60 12.64 11.09 -19.62
C GLY A 60 13.88 11.33 -18.75
N ASN A 61 13.67 11.54 -17.45
CA ASN A 61 14.74 11.77 -16.45
C ASN A 61 14.63 10.75 -15.28
N ALA A 62 15.77 10.38 -14.66
CA ALA A 62 15.89 9.50 -13.47
C ALA A 62 14.86 9.82 -12.38
N ASN A 63 14.57 11.10 -12.21
CA ASN A 63 13.63 11.61 -11.23
C ASN A 63 12.20 11.06 -11.42
N PHE A 64 11.79 10.68 -12.63
CA PHE A 64 10.47 10.09 -12.89
C PHE A 64 10.33 8.72 -12.22
N PHE A 65 11.34 7.85 -12.37
CA PHE A 65 11.37 6.55 -11.71
C PHE A 65 11.52 6.67 -10.21
N TYR A 66 12.30 7.64 -9.72
CA TYR A 66 12.40 7.93 -8.29
C TYR A 66 11.03 8.34 -7.71
N SER A 67 10.37 9.30 -8.35
CA SER A 67 9.09 9.85 -7.88
C SER A 67 7.99 8.79 -7.84
N ILE A 68 7.85 7.99 -8.90
CA ILE A 68 6.81 6.95 -8.94
C ILE A 68 7.07 5.84 -7.92
N THR A 69 8.34 5.49 -7.70
CA THR A 69 8.73 4.49 -6.69
C THR A 69 8.49 5.03 -5.27
N LEU A 70 8.72 6.32 -5.02
CA LEU A 70 8.43 6.96 -3.75
C LEU A 70 6.91 6.94 -3.45
N VAL A 71 6.08 7.29 -4.42
CA VAL A 71 4.61 7.23 -4.28
C VAL A 71 4.14 5.79 -4.02
N TRP A 72 4.71 4.80 -4.73
CA TRP A 72 4.42 3.39 -4.50
C TRP A 72 4.73 2.96 -3.06
N ASN A 73 5.93 3.29 -2.56
CA ASN A 73 6.34 2.95 -1.19
C ASN A 73 5.52 3.68 -0.13
N PHE A 74 5.21 4.95 -0.36
CA PHE A 74 4.34 5.73 0.53
C PHE A 74 2.93 5.11 0.62
N ASN A 75 2.38 4.69 -0.51
CA ASN A 75 1.11 3.98 -0.56
C ASN A 75 1.15 2.65 0.22
N LEU A 76 2.25 1.88 0.09
CA LEU A 76 2.47 0.67 0.88
C LEU A 76 2.52 0.96 2.39
N SER A 77 3.19 2.03 2.82
CA SER A 77 3.22 2.43 4.23
C SER A 77 1.81 2.74 4.76
N ILE A 78 0.98 3.47 4.00
CA ILE A 78 -0.40 3.76 4.37
C ILE A 78 -1.20 2.46 4.56
N ILE A 79 -1.05 1.49 3.66
CA ILE A 79 -1.74 0.18 3.75
C ILE A 79 -1.36 -0.54 5.02
N ILE A 80 -0.06 -0.62 5.30
CA ILE A 80 0.43 -1.34 6.47
C ILE A 80 -0.15 -0.71 7.74
N THR A 81 -0.14 0.63 7.83
CA THR A 81 -0.75 1.34 8.96
C THR A 81 -2.27 1.09 9.06
N ASP A 82 -2.99 1.12 7.93
CA ASP A 82 -4.44 0.89 7.89
C ASP A 82 -4.79 -0.57 8.27
N ILE A 83 -3.99 -1.55 7.87
CA ILE A 83 -4.13 -2.95 8.27
C ILE A 83 -3.90 -3.11 9.77
N ILE A 84 -2.82 -2.53 10.31
CA ILE A 84 -2.53 -2.62 11.76
C ILE A 84 -3.68 -2.00 12.56
N PHE A 85 -4.16 -0.82 12.15
CA PHE A 85 -5.30 -0.17 12.78
C PHE A 85 -6.56 -1.03 12.71
N ALA A 86 -6.83 -1.63 11.55
CA ALA A 86 -7.99 -2.50 11.35
C ALA A 86 -7.92 -3.78 12.21
N ILE A 87 -6.74 -4.38 12.38
CA ILE A 87 -6.51 -5.52 13.28
C ILE A 87 -6.77 -5.13 14.73
N LEU A 88 -6.18 -4.01 15.19
CA LEU A 88 -6.38 -3.53 16.56
C LEU A 88 -7.86 -3.21 16.85
N LYS A 89 -8.56 -2.62 15.88
CA LYS A 89 -10.00 -2.35 16.01
C LYS A 89 -10.80 -3.66 16.09
N MET A 90 -10.48 -4.64 15.25
CA MET A 90 -11.14 -5.93 15.27
C MET A 90 -10.92 -6.66 16.60
N GLU A 91 -9.70 -6.67 17.13
CA GLU A 91 -9.37 -7.27 18.43
C GLU A 91 -10.12 -6.56 19.58
N LEU A 92 -10.16 -5.23 19.57
CA LEU A 92 -10.89 -4.43 20.55
C LEU A 92 -12.39 -4.76 20.57
N GLU A 93 -13.01 -4.93 19.41
CA GLU A 93 -14.44 -5.29 19.31
C GLU A 93 -14.74 -6.73 19.75
N ILE A 94 -13.74 -7.62 19.72
CA ILE A 94 -13.83 -8.99 20.24
C ILE A 94 -13.73 -8.98 21.77
N GLU A 95 -12.76 -8.25 22.32
CA GLU A 95 -12.54 -8.17 23.77
C GLU A 95 -13.64 -7.37 24.49
N ARG A 96 -14.14 -6.31 23.85
CA ARG A 96 -15.15 -5.39 24.39
C ARG A 96 -16.33 -5.23 23.42
N PRO A 97 -17.30 -6.16 23.45
CA PRO A 97 -18.44 -6.11 22.55
C PRO A 97 -19.35 -4.89 22.78
N ASP A 98 -19.24 -4.25 23.94
CA ASP A 98 -19.89 -2.97 24.31
C ASP A 98 -19.37 -1.77 23.51
N MET A 99 -18.16 -1.85 22.95
CA MET A 99 -17.55 -0.77 22.15
C MET A 99 -17.72 -0.96 20.64
N LYS A 100 -18.52 -1.94 20.20
CA LYS A 100 -18.80 -2.17 18.78
C LYS A 100 -19.43 -0.93 18.13
N GLY A 101 -18.79 -0.45 17.07
CA GLY A 101 -19.27 0.70 16.30
C GLY A 101 -18.94 2.07 16.90
N VAL A 102 -18.23 2.13 18.03
CA VAL A 102 -17.69 3.41 18.52
C VAL A 102 -16.53 3.81 17.61
N ASP A 103 -16.68 4.93 16.90
CA ASP A 103 -15.58 5.48 16.13
C ASP A 103 -14.45 5.88 17.08
N VAL A 104 -13.24 5.40 16.79
CA VAL A 104 -12.05 5.78 17.54
C VAL A 104 -11.80 7.26 17.25
N ILE A 105 -12.26 8.13 18.14
CA ILE A 105 -11.98 9.57 18.11
C ILE A 105 -10.50 9.70 18.46
N GLN A 106 -9.69 10.18 17.53
CA GLN A 106 -8.31 10.52 17.86
C GLN A 106 -8.35 11.64 18.89
N VAL A 107 -7.92 11.34 20.11
CA VAL A 107 -7.77 12.34 21.16
C VAL A 107 -6.56 13.18 20.77
N ASN A 108 -6.81 14.32 20.13
CA ASN A 108 -5.80 15.36 19.93
C ASN A 108 -5.52 15.96 21.31
N TYR A 109 -4.35 15.64 21.87
CA TYR A 109 -3.82 16.32 23.06
C TYR A 109 -3.16 17.64 22.64
#